data_AF-A0A920BFL4-F1
#
_entry.id   AF-A0A920BFL4-F1
#
_cell.length_a   1.000
_cell.length_b   1.000
_cell.length_c   1.000
_cell.angle_alpha   90.00
_cell.angle_beta   90.00
_cell.angle_gamma   90.00
#
_symmetry.space_group_name_H-M   'P 1'
#
loop_
_entity.id
_entity.type
_entity.pdbx_description
1 polymer ?
#
loop_
_entity_poly.entity_id
_entity_poly.type
_entity_poly.pdbx_seq_one_letter_code
_entity_poly.pdbx_strand_id
1 'polypeptide(L)'
;MHHLPTGKELHIYINPEREIDDGAVAVHGLTSSFLSDKPVFAEIVDEFLSFIGEAPLVIHNASFDMGFINAELDRIQRPPLPMDRAIDTLAMARKISRRTG
;
A
#
# COMPACT_ATOMS: atom_id res chain seq x y z
N MET A 1 8.26 24.10 -0.43
CA MET A 1 7.44 23.38 -1.42
C MET A 1 6.03 23.26 -0.86
N HIS A 2 5.03 23.88 -1.47
CA HIS A 2 3.63 23.72 -1.06
C HIS A 2 3.11 22.43 -1.70
N HIS A 3 2.84 21.41 -0.88
CA HIS A 3 2.24 20.15 -1.30
C HIS A 3 0.75 20.40 -1.50
N LEU A 4 0.37 20.92 -2.67
CA LEU A 4 -1.03 21.08 -3.04
C LEU A 4 -1.59 19.69 -3.38
N PRO A 5 -2.67 19.24 -2.73
CA PRO A 5 -3.28 17.95 -3.04
C PRO A 5 -3.74 17.97 -4.50
N THR A 6 -3.33 16.96 -5.26
CA THR A 6 -3.67 16.83 -6.69
C THR A 6 -5.16 16.54 -6.90
N GLY A 7 -5.90 16.22 -5.83
CA GLY A 7 -7.30 15.81 -5.88
C GLY A 7 -7.52 14.44 -6.55
N LYS A 8 -6.43 13.74 -6.90
CA LYS A 8 -6.49 12.40 -7.51
C LYS A 8 -6.50 11.35 -6.41
N GLU A 9 -7.49 10.47 -6.47
CA GLU A 9 -7.63 9.32 -5.58
C GLU A 9 -7.70 8.05 -6.42
N LEU A 10 -6.92 7.04 -6.04
CA LEU A 10 -6.96 5.71 -6.63
C LEU A 10 -7.40 4.73 -5.56
N HIS A 11 -8.55 4.09 -5.77
CA HIS A 11 -9.10 3.08 -4.88
C HIS A 11 -9.49 1.85 -5.69
N ILE A 12 -8.84 0.72 -5.41
CA ILE A 12 -9.02 -0.53 -6.12
C ILE A 12 -9.19 -1.64 -5.08
N TYR A 13 -10.18 -2.51 -5.28
CA TYR A 13 -10.28 -3.79 -4.60
C TYR A 13 -9.61 -4.85 -5.46
N ILE A 14 -8.79 -5.71 -4.85
CA ILE A 14 -8.06 -6.76 -5.55
C ILE A 14 -8.41 -8.14 -4.99
N ASN A 15 -8.39 -9.14 -5.87
CA ASN A 15 -8.44 -10.54 -5.47
C ASN A 15 -7.04 -10.96 -4.97
N PRO A 16 -6.90 -11.39 -3.70
CA PRO A 16 -5.61 -11.79 -3.16
C PRO A 16 -5.18 -13.21 -3.59
N GLU A 17 -5.99 -13.91 -4.39
CA GLU A 17 -5.76 -15.28 -4.85
C GLU A 17 -5.56 -16.30 -3.71
N ARG A 18 -6.07 -15.97 -2.52
CA ARG A 18 -6.01 -16.80 -1.32
C ARG A 18 -7.26 -16.63 -0.47
N GLU A 19 -7.49 -17.58 0.42
CA GLU A 19 -8.51 -17.43 1.45
C GLU A 19 -8.14 -16.29 2.41
N ILE A 20 -9.15 -15.50 2.74
CA ILE A 20 -9.08 -14.41 3.71
C ILE A 20 -9.33 -15.01 5.09
N ASP A 21 -8.46 -14.67 6.04
CA ASP A 21 -8.59 -15.09 7.43
C ASP A 21 -9.81 -14.42 8.09
N ASP A 22 -10.56 -15.17 8.91
CA ASP A 22 -11.76 -14.67 9.60
C ASP A 22 -11.46 -13.43 10.47
N GLY A 23 -10.26 -13.36 11.07
CA GLY A 23 -9.82 -12.19 11.84
C GLY A 23 -9.63 -10.96 10.98
N ALA A 24 -9.19 -11.15 9.73
CA ALA A 24 -9.13 -10.07 8.76
C ALA A 24 -10.57 -9.62 8.44
N VAL A 25 -11.46 -10.56 8.06
CA VAL A 25 -12.89 -10.27 7.74
C VAL A 25 -13.56 -9.46 8.85
N ALA A 26 -13.30 -9.79 10.12
CA ALA A 26 -13.86 -9.07 11.27
C ALA A 26 -13.39 -7.60 11.39
N VAL A 27 -12.19 -7.28 10.90
CA VAL A 27 -11.62 -5.92 10.95
C VAL A 27 -12.07 -5.07 9.76
N HIS A 28 -11.98 -5.61 8.55
CA HIS A 28 -12.20 -4.85 7.32
C HIS A 28 -13.53 -5.14 6.61
N GLY A 29 -14.26 -6.18 7.01
CA GLY A 29 -15.58 -6.53 6.45
C GLY A 29 -15.58 -7.12 5.04
N LEU A 30 -14.41 -7.21 4.39
CA LEU A 30 -14.26 -7.76 3.05
C LEU A 30 -14.25 -9.29 3.09
N THR A 31 -15.20 -9.92 2.40
CA THR A 31 -15.30 -11.38 2.29
C THR A 31 -14.56 -11.90 1.06
N SER A 32 -14.09 -13.15 1.10
CA SER A 32 -13.47 -13.81 -0.06
C SER A 32 -14.38 -13.80 -1.28
N SER A 33 -15.70 -13.93 -1.08
CA SER A 33 -16.71 -13.87 -2.15
C SER A 33 -16.86 -12.48 -2.79
N PHE A 34 -16.61 -11.40 -2.05
CA PHE A 34 -16.67 -10.04 -2.58
C PHE A 34 -15.42 -9.69 -3.41
N LEU A 35 -14.29 -10.31 -3.05
CA LEU A 35 -13.00 -10.09 -3.70
C LEU A 35 -12.73 -11.08 -4.83
N SER A 36 -13.48 -12.17 -4.96
CA SER A 36 -13.21 -13.21 -5.96
C SER A 36 -13.45 -12.78 -7.40
N ASP A 37 -14.33 -11.80 -7.64
CA ASP A 37 -14.61 -11.22 -8.98
C ASP A 37 -13.73 -10.00 -9.29
N LYS A 38 -12.86 -9.59 -8.36
CA LYS A 38 -12.00 -8.41 -8.50
C LYS A 38 -10.71 -8.77 -9.26
N PRO A 39 -10.07 -7.80 -9.92
CA PRO A 39 -8.82 -8.05 -10.63
C PRO A 39 -7.72 -8.49 -9.65
N VAL A 40 -6.78 -9.30 -10.13
CA VAL A 40 -5.59 -9.67 -9.35
C VAL A 40 -4.56 -8.54 -9.38
N PHE A 41 -3.58 -8.59 -8.47
CA PHE A 41 -2.52 -7.56 -8.40
C PHE A 41 -1.79 -7.37 -9.73
N ALA A 42 -1.54 -8.48 -10.46
CA ALA A 42 -0.86 -8.47 -11.75
C ALA A 42 -1.57 -7.63 -12.82
N GLU A 43 -2.89 -7.49 -12.74
CA GLU A 43 -3.69 -6.73 -13.71
C GLU A 43 -3.68 -5.22 -13.44
N ILE A 44 -3.53 -4.83 -12.18
CA ILE A 44 -3.61 -3.41 -11.74
C ILE A 44 -2.25 -2.78 -11.46
N VAL A 45 -1.18 -3.57 -11.43
CA VAL A 45 0.16 -3.10 -11.04
C VAL A 45 0.64 -1.95 -11.93
N ASP A 46 0.36 -1.98 -13.23
CA ASP A 46 0.79 -0.94 -14.17
C ASP A 46 0.08 0.39 -13.91
N GLU A 47 -1.22 0.35 -13.62
CA GLU A 47 -2.00 1.53 -13.23
C GLU A 47 -1.49 2.09 -11.89
N PHE A 48 -1.25 1.22 -10.91
CA PHE A 48 -0.73 1.60 -9.61
C PHE A 48 0.65 2.26 -9.71
N LEU A 49 1.59 1.64 -10.45
CA LEU A 49 2.95 2.18 -10.65
C LEU A 49 2.91 3.52 -11.40
N SER A 50 2.03 3.65 -12.39
CA SER A 50 1.83 4.90 -13.12
C SER A 50 1.26 6.00 -12.21
N PHE A 51 0.32 5.66 -11.34
CA PHE A 51 -0.28 6.59 -10.38
C PHE A 51 0.74 7.14 -9.38
N ILE A 52 1.58 6.27 -8.80
CA ILE A 52 2.60 6.71 -7.84
C ILE A 52 3.79 7.40 -8.53
N GLY A 53 4.08 7.08 -9.81
CA GLY A 53 5.16 7.68 -10.59
C GLY A 53 6.52 7.54 -9.91
N GLU A 54 7.23 8.66 -9.71
CA GLU A 54 8.47 8.76 -8.93
C GLU A 54 8.30 9.48 -7.58
N ALA A 55 7.05 9.82 -7.21
CA ALA A 55 6.77 10.61 -6.01
C ALA A 55 7.10 9.81 -4.71
N PRO A 56 7.54 10.49 -3.64
CA PRO A 56 7.73 9.84 -2.34
C PRO A 56 6.39 9.32 -1.80
N LEU A 57 6.41 8.11 -1.23
CA LEU A 57 5.24 7.41 -0.71
C LEU A 57 5.10 7.69 0.79
N VAL A 58 4.11 8.49 1.17
CA VAL A 58 3.85 8.81 2.58
C VAL A 58 2.87 7.77 3.13
N ILE A 59 3.33 6.88 3.99
CA ILE A 59 2.56 5.73 4.48
C ILE A 59 2.61 5.68 6.01
N HIS A 60 1.50 5.29 6.65
CA HIS A 60 1.48 5.01 8.08
C HIS A 60 1.89 3.56 8.31
N ASN A 61 3.08 3.33 8.88
CA ASN A 61 3.72 1.99 8.97
C ASN A 61 4.27 1.48 7.63
N ALA A 62 5.01 2.33 6.91
CA ALA A 62 5.54 2.07 5.58
C ALA A 62 6.23 0.69 5.41
N SER A 63 6.93 0.18 6.42
CA SER A 63 7.60 -1.13 6.37
C SER A 63 6.63 -2.29 6.11
N PHE A 64 5.40 -2.21 6.62
CA PHE A 64 4.37 -3.21 6.41
C PHE A 64 3.88 -3.15 4.97
N ASP A 65 3.34 -2.02 4.52
CA ASP A 65 2.80 -1.85 3.17
C ASP A 65 3.85 -2.10 2.07
N MET A 66 5.07 -1.57 2.23
CA MET A 66 6.16 -1.82 1.29
C MET A 66 6.53 -3.31 1.24
N GLY A 67 6.43 -4.02 2.37
CA GLY A 67 6.62 -5.46 2.42
C GLY A 67 5.58 -6.20 1.58
N PHE A 68 4.31 -5.83 1.66
CA PHE A 68 3.25 -6.38 0.83
C PHE A 68 3.45 -6.05 -0.65
N ILE A 69 3.67 -4.78 -0.98
CA ILE A 69 3.86 -4.34 -2.37
C ILE A 69 5.06 -5.04 -3.00
N ASN A 70 6.19 -5.11 -2.30
CA ASN A 70 7.38 -5.77 -2.84
C ASN A 70 7.24 -7.29 -2.94
N ALA A 71 6.50 -7.94 -2.03
CA ALA A 71 6.21 -9.37 -2.15
C ALA A 71 5.32 -9.67 -3.37
N GLU A 72 4.30 -8.83 -3.63
CA GLU A 72 3.46 -9.00 -4.81
C GLU A 72 4.21 -8.67 -6.11
N LEU A 73 5.09 -7.66 -6.12
CA LEU A 73 5.98 -7.37 -7.24
C LEU A 73 6.95 -8.53 -7.54
N ASP A 74 7.51 -9.16 -6.51
CA ASP A 74 8.41 -10.31 -6.66
C ASP A 74 7.69 -11.51 -7.29
N ARG A 75 6.44 -11.78 -6.89
CA ARG A 75 5.60 -12.85 -7.47
C ARG A 75 5.38 -12.72 -8.98
N ILE A 76 5.27 -11.47 -9.46
CA ILE A 76 5.11 -11.17 -10.89
C ILE A 76 6.44 -10.80 -11.57
N GLN A 77 7.58 -11.09 -10.92
CA GLN A 77 8.94 -10.86 -11.42
C GLN A 77 9.23 -9.40 -11.81
N ARG A 78 8.73 -8.46 -11.01
CA ARG A 78 8.96 -7.02 -11.20
C ARG A 78 9.98 -6.48 -10.20
N PRO A 79 10.71 -5.40 -10.57
CA PRO A 79 11.65 -4.77 -9.65
C PRO A 79 10.92 -4.28 -8.39
N PRO A 80 11.50 -4.47 -7.19
CA PRO A 80 10.91 -3.98 -5.96
C PRO A 80 10.98 -2.45 -5.91
N LEU A 81 10.03 -1.84 -5.19
CA LEU A 81 10.10 -0.42 -4.84
C LEU A 81 11.14 -0.21 -3.74
N PRO A 82 12.03 0.77 -3.90
CA PRO A 82 13.09 1.00 -2.94
C PRO A 82 12.52 1.66 -1.66
N MET A 83 13.02 1.23 -0.51
CA MET A 83 12.51 1.68 0.80
C MET A 83 12.81 3.14 1.10
N ASP A 84 13.81 3.74 0.45
CA ASP A 84 14.15 5.16 0.57
C ASP A 84 13.06 6.09 0.02
N ARG A 85 12.20 5.56 -0.87
CA ARG A 85 11.05 6.26 -1.41
C ARG A 85 9.89 6.35 -0.42
N ALA A 86 9.86 5.50 0.60
CA ALA A 86 8.79 5.46 1.57
C ALA A 86 9.10 6.35 2.80
N ILE A 87 8.17 7.25 3.12
CA ILE A 87 8.22 8.13 4.30
C ILE A 87 7.26 7.55 5.33
N ASP A 88 7.80 6.97 6.40
CA ASP A 88 7.00 6.45 7.50
C ASP A 88 6.53 7.57 8.44
N THR A 89 5.23 7.87 8.36
CA THR A 89 4.60 8.86 9.24
C THR A 89 4.55 8.43 10.70
N LEU A 90 4.56 7.12 11.01
CA LEU A 90 4.60 6.62 12.38
C LEU A 90 5.94 6.92 13.04
N ALA A 91 7.05 6.72 12.30
CA ALA A 91 8.38 7.12 12.75
C ALA A 91 8.48 8.64 12.96
N MET A 92 7.87 9.44 12.08
CA MET A 92 7.82 10.90 12.26
C MET A 92 7.07 11.31 13.53
N ALA A 93 5.88 10.73 13.77
CA ALA A 93 5.09 10.99 14.97
C ALA A 93 5.84 10.63 16.26
N ARG A 94 6.54 9.47 16.26
CA ARG A 94 7.39 9.03 17.39
C ARG A 94 8.56 9.98 17.63
N LYS A 95 9.15 10.56 16.59
CA LYS A 95 10.28 11.50 16.68
C LYS A 95 9.87 12.89 17.19
N ILE A 96 8.67 13.33 16.87
CA ILE A 96 8.10 14.60 17.36
C ILE A 96 7.78 14.50 18.86
N SER A 97 7.21 13.37 19.30
CA SER A 97 6.85 13.17 20.71
C SER A 97 8.04 13.10 21.67
N ARG A 98 9.25 12.78 21.19
CA ARG A 98 10.50 12.73 21.98
C ARG A 98 11.22 14.07 22.14
N ARG A 99 10.74 15.17 21.56
CA ARG A 99 11.36 16.51 21.65
C ARG A 99 10.70 17.45 22.67
N THR A 100 9.74 16.95 23.44
CA THR A 100 9.00 17.74 24.45
C THR A 100 9.17 17.15 25.86
N GLY A 101 10.32 16.52 26.14
CA GLY A 101 10.71 16.05 27.47
C GLY A 101 11.95 16.78 27.95
#